data_AF-R9M8N2-F1
#
_entry.id   AF-R9M8N2-F1
#
_cell.length_a   1.000
_cell.length_b   1.000
_cell.length_c   1.000
_cell.angle_alpha   90.00
_cell.angle_beta   90.00
_cell.angle_gamma   90.00
#
_symmetry.space_group_name_H-M   'P 1'
#
loop_
_entity.id
_entity.type
_entity.pdbx_description
1 polymer ?
#
loop_
_entity_poly.entity_id
_entity_poly.type
_entity_poly.pdbx_seq_one_letter_code
_entity_poly.pdbx_strand_id
1 'polypeptide(L)'
;MKKKYLYGIIAAAVFCALAFGLWRVWQSSLPETVEGVKTVTVEVSHADGSTAEFTYRTDLEYLGELLQQEGLISGSAGDYGLFVETVDGETVDYAENQSWWRLTCNGEDAATGADSVVLHDGDRYGWFYTVG
;
A
#
# COMPACT_ATOMS: atom_id res chain seq x y z
N MET A 1 -29.32 39.05 16.02
CA MET A 1 -28.78 38.22 14.92
C MET A 1 -29.78 37.12 14.61
N LYS A 2 -30.25 37.04 13.37
CA LYS A 2 -31.57 36.49 13.01
C LYS A 2 -31.51 34.94 13.02
N LYS A 3 -32.39 34.26 13.76
CA LYS A 3 -32.46 32.79 14.04
C LYS A 3 -32.00 31.83 12.92
N LYS A 4 -32.08 32.24 11.66
CA LYS A 4 -31.52 31.60 10.46
C LYS A 4 -30.03 31.24 10.59
N TYR A 5 -29.22 32.15 11.16
CA TYR A 5 -27.78 31.91 11.38
C TYR A 5 -27.54 30.91 12.51
N LEU A 6 -28.44 30.83 13.50
CA LEU A 6 -28.35 29.87 14.60
C LEU A 6 -28.62 28.43 14.13
N TYR A 7 -29.63 28.23 13.26
CA TYR A 7 -29.87 26.92 12.64
C TYR A 7 -28.72 26.48 11.71
N GLY A 8 -28.11 27.43 10.99
CA GLY A 8 -26.92 27.17 10.18
C GLY A 8 -25.72 26.73 11.03
N ILE A 9 -25.48 27.38 12.17
CA ILE A 9 -24.40 27.02 13.10
C ILE A 9 -24.65 25.64 13.73
N ILE A 10 -25.88 25.32 14.12
CA ILE A 10 -26.23 24.01 14.68
C ILE A 10 -26.04 22.90 13.63
N ALA A 11 -26.50 23.12 12.39
CA ALA A 11 -26.31 22.16 11.32
C ALA A 11 -24.82 21.93 11.00
N ALA A 12 -24.00 22.99 10.98
CA ALA A 12 -22.56 22.88 10.78
C ALA A 12 -21.87 22.12 11.92
N ALA A 13 -22.26 22.38 13.18
CA ALA A 13 -21.71 21.68 14.34
C ALA A 13 -22.03 20.17 14.32
N VAL A 14 -23.26 19.80 13.94
CA VAL A 14 -23.66 18.39 13.77
C VAL A 14 -22.86 17.73 12.64
N PHE A 15 -22.67 18.42 11.51
CA PHE A 15 -21.87 17.89 10.40
C PHE A 15 -20.40 17.67 10.81
N CYS A 16 -19.79 18.61 11.52
CA CYS A 16 -18.42 18.44 12.04
C CYS A 16 -18.31 17.27 13.02
N ALA A 17 -19.31 17.08 13.91
CA ALA A 17 -19.33 15.94 14.83
C ALA A 17 -19.44 14.59 14.09
N LEU A 18 -20.26 14.53 13.04
CA LEU A 18 -20.38 13.34 12.19
C LEU A 18 -19.08 13.07 11.42
N ALA A 19 -18.48 14.10 10.82
CA ALA A 19 -17.20 13.98 10.11
C ALA A 19 -16.08 13.49 11.05
N PHE A 20 -16.03 14.00 12.28
CA PHE A 20 -15.07 13.54 13.29
C PHE A 20 -15.34 12.09 13.72
N GLY A 21 -16.61 11.69 13.86
CA GLY A 21 -16.98 10.31 14.14
C GLY A 21 -16.55 9.34 13.04
N LEU A 22 -16.79 9.71 11.77
CA LEU A 22 -16.35 8.94 10.60
C LEU A 22 -14.83 8.87 10.50
N TRP A 23 -14.13 9.97 10.76
CA TRP A 23 -12.66 10.00 10.78
C TRP A 23 -12.08 9.10 11.86
N ARG A 24 -12.67 9.08 13.06
CA ARG A 24 -12.27 8.17 14.16
C ARG A 24 -12.45 6.70 13.78
N VAL A 25 -13.57 6.35 13.15
CA VAL A 25 -13.83 4.98 12.67
C VAL A 25 -12.81 4.60 11.60
N TRP A 26 -12.54 5.50 10.65
CA TRP A 26 -11.56 5.30 9.59
C TRP A 26 -10.13 5.13 10.12
N GLN A 27 -9.70 5.95 11.08
CA GLN A 27 -8.40 5.79 11.74
C GLN A 27 -8.28 4.45 12.47
N SER A 28 -9.37 3.97 13.08
CA SER A 28 -9.38 2.70 13.80
C SER A 28 -9.36 1.49 12.87
N SER A 29 -9.66 1.67 11.58
CA SER A 29 -9.60 0.61 10.57
C SER A 29 -8.25 0.50 9.87
N LEU A 30 -7.31 1.42 10.12
CA LEU A 30 -5.95 1.32 9.61
C LEU A 30 -5.18 0.24 10.40
N PRO A 31 -4.33 -0.56 9.74
CA PRO A 31 -3.47 -1.52 10.42
C PRO A 31 -2.54 -0.82 11.43
N GLU A 32 -2.32 -1.46 12.57
CA GLU A 32 -1.47 -0.95 13.64
C GLU A 32 0.00 -0.99 13.18
N THR A 33 0.68 0.16 13.17
CA THR A 33 2.09 0.24 12.77
C THR A 33 3.00 -0.13 13.93
N VAL A 34 4.10 -0.84 13.63
CA VAL A 34 5.09 -1.23 14.63
C VAL A 34 6.28 -0.26 14.58
N GLU A 35 6.50 0.47 15.66
CA GLU A 35 7.67 1.35 15.80
C GLU A 35 8.98 0.53 15.89
N GLY A 36 10.04 1.04 15.28
CA GLY A 36 11.40 0.47 15.36
C GLY A 36 11.93 -0.08 14.04
N VAL A 37 13.23 -0.42 14.05
CA VAL A 37 13.94 -0.96 12.89
C VAL A 37 13.48 -2.38 12.62
N LYS A 38 13.08 -2.63 11.37
CA LYS A 38 12.59 -3.88 10.83
C LYS A 38 13.53 -4.39 9.77
N THR A 39 13.70 -5.70 9.69
CA THR A 39 14.42 -6.39 8.62
C THR A 39 13.41 -7.23 7.84
N VAL A 40 13.30 -7.01 6.54
CA VAL A 40 12.36 -7.72 5.66
C VAL A 40 13.05 -8.28 4.44
N THR A 41 12.48 -9.35 3.89
CA THR A 41 12.98 -10.00 2.67
C THR A 41 11.96 -9.83 1.54
N VAL A 42 12.45 -9.54 0.34
CA VAL A 42 11.63 -9.46 -0.88
C VAL A 42 12.18 -10.41 -1.92
N GLU A 43 11.35 -11.34 -2.39
CA GLU A 43 11.68 -12.25 -3.49
C GLU A 43 10.93 -11.79 -4.75
N VAL A 44 11.62 -11.69 -5.88
CA VAL A 44 11.04 -11.35 -7.19
C VAL A 44 11.16 -12.56 -8.10
N SER A 45 10.06 -12.98 -8.73
CA SER A 45 10.00 -14.01 -9.77
C SER A 45 9.64 -13.35 -11.09
N HIS A 46 10.59 -13.33 -12.02
CA HIS A 46 10.48 -12.68 -13.33
C HIS A 46 9.73 -13.51 -14.36
N ALA A 47 9.38 -12.90 -15.49
CA ALA A 47 8.68 -13.58 -16.58
C ALA A 47 9.47 -14.77 -17.16
N ASP A 48 10.80 -14.68 -17.16
CA ASP A 48 11.70 -15.73 -17.65
C ASP A 48 11.93 -16.88 -16.65
N GLY A 49 11.33 -16.79 -15.46
CA GLY A 49 11.45 -17.75 -14.37
C GLY A 49 12.71 -17.57 -13.52
N SER A 50 13.53 -16.56 -13.79
CA SER A 50 14.62 -16.16 -12.89
C SER A 50 14.06 -15.56 -11.60
N THR A 51 14.85 -15.66 -10.53
CA THR A 51 14.47 -15.14 -9.21
C THR A 51 15.59 -14.30 -8.62
N ALA A 52 15.20 -13.25 -7.90
CA ALA A 52 16.09 -12.37 -7.15
C ALA A 52 15.59 -12.23 -5.71
N GLU A 53 16.50 -12.13 -4.75
CA GLU A 53 16.17 -11.91 -3.34
C GLU A 53 16.88 -10.66 -2.84
N PHE A 54 16.11 -9.79 -2.17
CA PHE A 54 16.57 -8.54 -1.59
C PHE A 54 16.27 -8.53 -0.09
N THR A 55 17.19 -8.01 0.72
CA THR A 55 16.97 -7.84 2.16
C THR A 55 17.16 -6.38 2.51
N TYR A 56 16.15 -5.81 3.17
CA TYR A 56 16.14 -4.41 3.57
C TYR A 56 16.08 -4.28 5.09
N ARG A 57 16.76 -3.28 5.61
CA ARG A 57 16.68 -2.86 7.02
C ARG A 57 16.17 -1.43 7.05
N THR A 58 15.01 -1.21 7.65
CA THR A 58 14.30 0.08 7.58
C THR A 58 13.52 0.37 8.85
N ASP A 59 13.28 1.63 9.15
CA ASP A 59 12.34 2.10 10.17
C ASP A 59 11.00 2.56 9.58
N LEU A 60 10.84 2.52 8.25
CA LEU A 60 9.60 2.86 7.56
C LEU A 60 8.43 1.98 7.99
N GLU A 61 7.22 2.50 7.81
CA GLU A 61 5.98 1.82 8.21
C GLU A 61 5.41 0.94 7.10
N TYR A 62 5.54 1.35 5.83
CA TYR A 62 4.85 0.72 4.70
C TYR A 62 5.80 0.14 3.65
N LEU A 63 5.42 -1.01 3.08
CA LEU A 63 6.19 -1.73 2.07
C LEU A 63 6.39 -0.90 0.80
N GLY A 64 5.32 -0.30 0.29
CA GLY A 64 5.37 0.47 -0.96
C GLY A 64 6.38 1.62 -0.90
N GLU A 65 6.41 2.34 0.23
CA GLU A 65 7.37 3.43 0.44
C GLU A 65 8.80 2.91 0.46
N LEU A 66 9.07 1.84 1.22
CA LEU A 66 10.39 1.19 1.27
C LEU A 66 10.87 0.83 -0.14
N LEU A 67 10.05 0.11 -0.90
CA LEU A 67 10.48 -0.44 -2.19
C LEU A 67 10.62 0.63 -3.28
N GLN A 68 9.86 1.73 -3.19
CA GLN A 68 10.05 2.88 -4.08
C GLN A 68 11.32 3.65 -3.75
N GLN A 69 11.64 3.86 -2.47
CA GLN A 69 12.88 4.55 -2.06
C GLN A 69 14.14 3.76 -2.47
N GLU A 70 14.09 2.43 -2.37
CA GLU A 70 15.15 1.53 -2.81
C GLU A 70 15.17 1.31 -4.33
N GLY A 71 14.19 1.86 -5.06
CA GLY A 71 14.09 1.76 -6.51
C GLY A 71 13.75 0.35 -7.02
N LEU A 72 13.33 -0.56 -6.14
CA LEU A 72 12.92 -1.91 -6.53
C LEU A 72 11.60 -1.89 -7.29
N ILE A 73 10.66 -1.01 -6.89
CA ILE A 73 9.37 -0.88 -7.57
C ILE A 73 9.14 0.54 -8.07
N SER A 74 8.36 0.66 -9.14
CA SER A 74 7.75 1.92 -9.55
C SER A 74 6.36 1.68 -10.15
N GLY A 75 5.58 2.75 -10.23
CA GLY A 75 4.24 2.68 -10.78
C GLY A 75 3.46 3.98 -10.58
N SER A 76 2.17 3.90 -10.80
CA SER A 76 1.26 5.04 -10.80
C SER A 76 0.26 4.97 -9.65
N ALA A 77 -0.14 6.13 -9.13
CA ALA A 77 -1.20 6.20 -8.13
C ALA A 77 -2.56 5.93 -8.80
N GLY A 78 -3.34 5.00 -8.26
CA GLY A 78 -4.70 4.70 -8.68
C GLY A 78 -5.71 4.93 -7.57
N ASP A 79 -7.00 4.75 -7.90
CA ASP A 79 -8.12 4.95 -6.96
C ASP A 79 -8.08 4.00 -5.74
N TYR A 80 -7.32 2.91 -5.83
CA TYR A 80 -7.21 1.87 -4.80
C TYR A 80 -5.80 1.76 -4.21
N GLY A 81 -4.95 2.77 -4.44
CA GLY A 81 -3.55 2.79 -4.01
C GLY A 81 -2.57 2.68 -5.18
N LEU A 82 -1.32 2.40 -4.86
CA LEU A 82 -0.23 2.25 -5.82
C LEU A 82 -0.48 1.07 -6.77
N PHE A 83 -0.60 1.35 -8.06
CA PHE A 83 -0.54 0.35 -9.11
C PHE A 83 0.91 0.14 -9.52
N VAL A 84 1.47 -1.02 -9.16
CA VAL A 84 2.87 -1.35 -9.44
C VAL A 84 3.03 -1.84 -10.88
N GLU A 85 3.84 -1.12 -11.64
CA GLU A 85 4.06 -1.35 -13.08
C GLU A 85 5.42 -1.99 -13.33
N THR A 86 6.43 -1.61 -12.54
CA THR A 86 7.80 -2.11 -12.65
C THR A 86 8.25 -2.72 -11.33
N VAL A 87 8.85 -3.91 -11.38
CA VAL A 87 9.55 -4.55 -10.26
C VAL A 87 10.92 -5.03 -10.77
N ASP A 88 11.98 -4.69 -10.05
CA ASP A 88 13.37 -5.03 -10.38
C ASP A 88 13.73 -4.75 -11.86
N GLY A 89 13.35 -3.55 -12.31
CA GLY A 89 13.58 -3.07 -13.67
C GLY A 89 12.71 -3.70 -14.77
N GLU A 90 11.89 -4.72 -14.46
CA GLU A 90 10.99 -5.37 -15.42
C GLU A 90 9.57 -4.79 -15.32
N THR A 91 9.03 -4.36 -16.48
CA THR A 91 7.74 -3.68 -16.57
C THR A 91 6.69 -4.58 -17.21
N VAL A 92 5.49 -4.63 -16.62
CA VAL A 92 4.34 -5.36 -17.18
C VAL A 92 3.62 -4.51 -18.24
N ASP A 93 3.01 -5.19 -19.21
CA ASP A 93 2.13 -4.57 -20.20
C ASP A 93 0.81 -5.35 -20.28
N TYR A 94 -0.21 -4.82 -19.63
CA TYR A 94 -1.54 -5.42 -19.65
C TYR A 94 -2.16 -5.43 -21.06
N ALA A 95 -1.86 -4.44 -21.90
CA ALA A 95 -2.42 -4.37 -23.26
C ALA A 95 -1.77 -5.37 -24.21
N GLU A 96 -0.49 -5.70 -24.02
CA GLU A 96 0.24 -6.67 -24.84
C GLU A 96 -0.13 -8.11 -24.51
N ASN A 97 -0.06 -8.49 -23.23
CA ASN A 97 -0.22 -9.88 -22.81
C ASN A 97 -1.02 -10.05 -21.52
N GLN A 98 -1.75 -9.02 -21.07
CA GLN A 98 -2.51 -9.08 -19.82
C GLN A 98 -1.64 -9.39 -18.59
N SER A 99 -0.37 -8.95 -18.62
CA SER A 99 0.55 -9.14 -17.50
C SER A 99 0.32 -8.15 -16.37
N TRP A 100 0.67 -8.58 -15.16
CA TRP A 100 0.62 -7.79 -13.94
C TRP A 100 1.55 -8.37 -12.87
N TRP A 101 1.95 -7.53 -11.92
CA TRP A 101 2.75 -7.94 -10.77
C TRP A 101 1.86 -8.36 -9.60
N ARG A 102 1.95 -9.64 -9.22
CA ARG A 102 1.23 -10.20 -8.08
C ARG A 102 2.07 -10.08 -6.81
N LEU A 103 1.51 -9.48 -5.77
CA LEU A 103 2.14 -9.34 -4.45
C LEU A 103 1.64 -10.43 -3.49
N THR A 104 2.56 -11.05 -2.76
CA THR A 104 2.25 -11.87 -1.58
C THR A 104 2.91 -11.29 -0.32
N CYS A 105 2.23 -11.45 0.81
CA CYS A 105 2.73 -11.13 2.15
C CYS A 105 2.80 -12.42 2.96
N ASN A 106 4.01 -12.81 3.38
CA ASN A 106 4.27 -14.03 4.14
C ASN A 106 3.69 -15.30 3.49
N GLY A 107 3.74 -15.37 2.16
CA GLY A 107 3.27 -16.50 1.37
C GLY A 107 1.79 -16.48 1.01
N GLU A 108 1.01 -15.53 1.53
CA GLU A 108 -0.41 -15.34 1.19
C GLU A 108 -0.60 -14.17 0.23
N ASP A 109 -1.63 -14.22 -0.61
CA ASP A 109 -1.96 -13.11 -1.50
C ASP A 109 -2.23 -11.83 -0.72
N ALA A 110 -1.59 -10.74 -1.14
CA ALA A 110 -1.85 -9.46 -0.54
C ALA A 110 -3.31 -9.03 -0.79
N ALA A 111 -4.02 -8.69 0.28
CA ALA A 111 -5.38 -8.18 0.21
C ALA A 111 -5.44 -6.68 -0.14
N THR A 112 -4.31 -5.99 -0.10
CA THR A 112 -4.17 -4.55 -0.31
C THR A 112 -2.99 -4.24 -1.23
N GLY A 113 -2.94 -3.02 -1.77
CA GLY A 113 -1.76 -2.51 -2.47
C GLY A 113 -0.53 -2.42 -1.54
N ALA A 114 0.66 -2.40 -2.14
CA ALA A 114 1.93 -2.37 -1.40
C ALA A 114 2.06 -1.14 -0.49
N ASP A 115 1.45 -0.01 -0.89
CA ASP A 115 1.39 1.24 -0.12
C ASP A 115 0.51 1.16 1.14
N SER A 116 -0.29 0.10 1.29
CA SER A 116 -1.10 -0.17 2.49
C SER A 116 -0.59 -1.34 3.33
N VAL A 117 0.44 -2.05 2.86
CA VAL A 117 1.06 -3.16 3.59
C VAL A 117 1.98 -2.61 4.67
N VAL A 118 1.64 -2.85 5.94
CA VAL A 118 2.47 -2.49 7.09
C VAL A 118 3.61 -3.50 7.24
N LEU A 119 4.82 -2.98 7.41
CA LEU A 119 6.03 -3.75 7.63
C LEU A 119 6.08 -4.29 9.07
N HIS A 120 6.43 -5.57 9.23
CA HIS A 120 6.83 -6.17 10.50
C HIS A 120 8.24 -6.77 10.38
N ASP A 121 8.96 -6.83 11.51
CA ASP A 121 10.28 -7.44 11.53
C ASP A 121 10.19 -8.93 11.18
N GLY A 122 10.99 -9.36 10.22
CA GLY A 122 11.01 -10.73 9.70
C GLY A 122 10.02 -11.02 8.58
N ASP A 123 9.22 -10.06 8.14
CA ASP A 123 8.27 -10.26 7.03
C ASP A 123 8.99 -10.64 5.73
N ARG A 124 8.33 -11.49 4.93
CA ARG A 124 8.76 -11.89 3.59
C ARG A 124 7.69 -11.55 2.58
N TYR A 125 8.07 -10.84 1.52
CA TYR A 125 7.18 -10.43 0.45
C TYR A 125 7.60 -11.06 -0.87
N GLY A 126 6.62 -11.45 -1.68
CA GLY A 126 6.87 -12.03 -3.00
C GLY A 126 6.25 -11.17 -4.09
N TRP A 127 7.02 -10.88 -5.14
CA TRP A 127 6.53 -10.27 -6.37
C TRP A 127 6.64 -11.28 -7.51
N PHE A 128 5.52 -11.57 -8.17
CA PHE A 128 5.47 -12.56 -9.24
C PHE A 128 4.95 -11.92 -10.52
N TYR A 129 5.75 -11.99 -11.58
CA TYR A 129 5.28 -11.65 -12.92
C TYR A 129 4.19 -12.66 -13.29
N THR A 130 2.97 -12.16 -13.55
CA THR A 130 1.80 -12.99 -13.80
C THR A 130 1.17 -12.59 -15.12
N VAL A 131 0.68 -13.57 -15.89
CA VAL A 131 -0.03 -13.38 -17.18
C VAL A 131 -1.44 -13.94 -17.01
N GLY A 132 -2.45 -13.19 -17.48
CA GLY A 132 -3.89 -13.50 -17.27
C GLY A 132 -4.71 -13.69 -18.54
#